data_AF-A0A5Q2N2C1-F1
#
_entry.id   AF-A0A5Q2N2C1-F1
#
_cell.length_a   1.000
_cell.length_b   1.000
_cell.length_c   1.000
_cell.angle_alpha   90.00
_cell.angle_beta   90.00
_cell.angle_gamma   90.00
#
_symmetry.space_group_name_H-M   'P 1'
#
loop_
_entity.id
_entity.type
_entity.pdbx_description
1 polymer ?
#
loop_
_entity_poly.entity_id
_entity_poly.type
_entity_poly.pdbx_seq_one_letter_code
_entity_poly.pdbx_strand_id
1 'polypeptide(L)'
;MATLQNLAEIRQKTLQQANLDRSRQGIRIVVGMATCGIAAGAQKVYETVQQEIARYGLAVTVVPTGCIGLCRYEPIVDIYVPGQEEAVRYGQITPEKIKKIIALHLFAGQPVPDYVCQDHRGKQMMVALRNSGVINPESIEEYIAVGGYQALAKALFEMTPQEVIEEVKASGLRGRGGGGFSTGLKWDYSARAEGDQKYVLCNADEGDPGAFMDRSILEGDPHSIIEAMTIAGYAIGADRGYIYVRAEYPLAVKRLEKAMSQARQMGFLGTKISGSAFSFDLEIRLGAGAFVCGEETALMVSIEGKRGEPRPRPPFPAVKGLYGQPTVLNNVETYANIPIILRRGASWFSSFGTEKSKGTKVFALGGNIHHTGLIEVVMGTPLRHVIYDLGGGIPGGKKFKAAQTGGPSGGCIPAAYIDTAIDYENLLELGSMMGSGGLIVMDEETCMVDVARFFLEFTVDESCGKCPPCRIGTKRMLELLERITSNKGEKGDLEKLEQLAKTIQAASLCGLGQTAPNPVMSTLRYFRAEYEAHIEERKCPAGVCKAFLEYTIIEEKCRKCSLCARTCPVGAITGKIKKPHRIDTEKCTQCGLCMSKCPVKAIAKRPKQ
;
A
#
# COMPACT_ATOMS: atom_id res chain seq x y z
N MET A 1 -25.56 -6.62 -26.85
CA MET A 1 -24.32 -7.11 -26.21
C MET A 1 -23.15 -6.35 -26.82
N ALA A 2 -22.17 -5.92 -26.02
CA ALA A 2 -20.99 -5.25 -26.57
C ALA A 2 -20.15 -6.26 -27.39
N THR A 3 -20.05 -6.04 -28.71
CA THR A 3 -19.10 -6.75 -29.58
C THR A 3 -17.77 -5.99 -29.63
N LEU A 4 -16.72 -6.62 -30.18
CA LEU A 4 -15.44 -5.96 -30.46
C LEU A 4 -15.60 -4.66 -31.28
N GLN A 5 -16.55 -4.61 -32.21
CA GLN A 5 -16.88 -3.40 -32.97
C GLN A 5 -17.49 -2.31 -32.09
N ASN A 6 -18.42 -2.68 -31.19
CA ASN A 6 -19.01 -1.73 -30.24
C ASN A 6 -17.95 -1.14 -29.29
N LEU A 7 -16.93 -1.90 -28.89
CA LEU A 7 -15.82 -1.38 -28.08
C LEU A 7 -15.04 -0.30 -28.80
N ALA A 8 -14.79 -0.45 -30.11
CA ALA A 8 -14.08 0.55 -30.90
C ALA A 8 -14.89 1.86 -31.03
N GLU A 9 -16.20 1.75 -31.25
CA GLU A 9 -17.11 2.90 -31.32
C GLU A 9 -17.19 3.65 -29.99
N ILE A 10 -17.41 2.93 -28.88
CA ILE A 10 -17.44 3.50 -27.53
C ILE A 10 -16.09 4.18 -27.24
N ARG A 11 -14.98 3.53 -27.56
CA ARG A 11 -13.64 4.10 -27.39
C ARG A 11 -13.50 5.43 -28.12
N GLN A 12 -13.82 5.49 -29.41
CA GLN A 12 -13.65 6.72 -30.20
C GLN A 12 -14.55 7.85 -29.69
N LYS A 13 -15.81 7.54 -29.40
CA LYS A 13 -16.76 8.50 -28.85
C LYS A 13 -16.29 9.05 -27.49
N THR A 14 -15.86 8.18 -26.59
CA THR A 14 -15.47 8.58 -25.23
C THR A 14 -14.13 9.31 -25.20
N LEU A 15 -13.18 8.95 -26.05
CA LEU A 15 -11.91 9.70 -26.16
C LEU A 15 -12.15 11.19 -26.43
N GLN A 16 -13.12 11.49 -27.31
CA GLN A 16 -13.53 12.86 -27.61
C GLN A 16 -14.31 13.47 -26.44
N GLN A 17 -15.35 12.79 -25.94
CA GLN A 17 -16.25 13.34 -24.91
C GLN A 17 -15.57 13.56 -23.54
N ALA A 18 -14.75 12.60 -23.10
CA ALA A 18 -14.02 12.69 -21.84
C ALA A 18 -12.71 13.50 -21.96
N ASN A 19 -12.41 14.00 -23.17
CA ASN A 19 -11.19 14.74 -23.48
C ASN A 19 -9.92 13.98 -23.04
N LEU A 20 -9.93 12.67 -23.31
CA LEU A 20 -8.84 11.73 -23.01
C LEU A 20 -7.86 11.59 -24.17
N ASP A 21 -8.20 12.12 -25.35
CA ASP A 21 -7.32 12.11 -26.50
C ASP A 21 -6.12 13.06 -26.32
N ARG A 22 -5.09 12.89 -27.15
CA ARG A 22 -3.91 13.76 -27.13
C ARG A 22 -4.16 15.13 -27.76
N SER A 23 -5.20 15.28 -28.57
CA SER A 23 -5.50 16.53 -29.27
C SER A 23 -6.11 17.58 -28.33
N ARG A 24 -6.70 17.14 -27.21
CA ARG A 24 -7.20 17.95 -26.09
C ARG A 24 -7.97 19.17 -26.58
N GLN A 25 -9.03 18.96 -27.36
CA GLN A 25 -9.78 20.06 -27.98
C GLN A 25 -10.49 20.97 -26.95
N GLY A 26 -10.64 20.51 -25.69
CA GLY A 26 -11.20 21.30 -24.58
C GLY A 26 -10.31 21.35 -23.34
N ILE A 27 -10.72 22.10 -22.33
CA ILE A 27 -10.08 22.10 -21.01
C ILE A 27 -10.64 20.93 -20.19
N ARG A 28 -9.77 20.17 -19.53
CA ARG A 28 -10.15 19.08 -18.61
C ARG A 28 -9.54 19.34 -17.23
N ILE A 29 -10.37 19.35 -16.20
CA ILE A 29 -9.94 19.45 -14.80
C ILE A 29 -10.15 18.09 -14.14
N VAL A 30 -9.07 17.52 -13.61
CA VAL A 30 -9.10 16.25 -12.91
C VAL A 30 -8.83 16.49 -11.43
N VAL A 31 -9.70 15.97 -10.55
CA VAL A 31 -9.55 16.10 -9.10
C VAL A 31 -9.32 14.72 -8.49
N GLY A 32 -8.26 14.59 -7.69
CA GLY A 32 -7.95 13.36 -6.95
C GLY A 32 -9.02 13.06 -5.90
N MET A 33 -9.85 12.04 -6.15
CA MET A 33 -11.01 11.69 -5.32
C MET A 33 -10.92 10.25 -4.78
N ALA A 34 -9.69 9.77 -4.54
CA ALA A 34 -9.46 8.59 -3.71
C ALA A 34 -9.60 8.94 -2.21
N THR A 35 -9.62 7.90 -1.36
CA THR A 35 -9.77 8.04 0.09
C THR A 35 -8.78 9.06 0.70
N CYS A 36 -7.52 9.09 0.24
CA CYS A 36 -6.53 10.06 0.71
C CYS A 36 -6.90 11.52 0.36
N GLY A 37 -7.29 11.77 -0.89
CA GLY A 37 -7.72 13.09 -1.35
C GLY A 37 -8.98 13.55 -0.60
N ILE A 38 -9.97 12.68 -0.48
CA ILE A 38 -11.22 12.97 0.25
C ILE A 38 -10.92 13.31 1.72
N ALA A 39 -10.07 12.52 2.38
CA ALA A 39 -9.65 12.79 3.75
C ALA A 39 -8.90 14.13 3.90
N ALA A 40 -8.15 14.55 2.88
CA ALA A 40 -7.48 15.85 2.83
C ALA A 40 -8.40 17.03 2.44
N GLY A 41 -9.66 16.76 2.07
CA GLY A 41 -10.66 17.79 1.74
C GLY A 41 -11.01 17.93 0.25
N ALA A 42 -10.60 16.99 -0.60
CA ALA A 42 -10.85 17.03 -2.06
C ALA A 42 -12.33 17.15 -2.43
N GLN A 43 -13.24 16.59 -1.63
CA GLN A 43 -14.68 16.68 -1.87
C GLN A 43 -15.16 18.14 -1.98
N LYS A 44 -14.73 19.00 -1.05
CA LYS A 44 -15.08 20.43 -1.06
C LYS A 44 -14.45 21.16 -2.25
N VAL A 45 -13.24 20.75 -2.63
CA VAL A 45 -12.53 21.30 -3.81
C VAL A 45 -13.30 20.95 -5.08
N TYR A 46 -13.68 19.68 -5.25
CA TYR A 46 -14.44 19.21 -6.41
C TYR A 46 -15.78 19.94 -6.55
N GLU A 47 -16.54 20.06 -5.46
CA GLU A 47 -17.80 20.82 -5.44
C GLU A 47 -17.59 22.30 -5.81
N THR A 48 -16.51 22.91 -5.30
CA THR A 48 -16.17 24.31 -5.64
C THR A 48 -15.83 24.46 -7.12
N VAL A 49 -15.09 23.50 -7.71
CA VAL A 49 -14.79 23.50 -9.15
C VAL A 49 -16.08 23.47 -9.97
N GLN A 50 -17.00 22.55 -9.62
CA GLN A 50 -18.28 22.43 -10.33
C GLN A 50 -19.11 23.72 -10.23
N GLN A 51 -19.16 24.34 -9.05
CA GLN A 51 -19.88 25.59 -8.82
C GLN A 51 -19.30 26.75 -9.65
N GLU A 52 -17.98 26.93 -9.65
CA GLU A 52 -17.36 28.03 -10.40
C GLU A 52 -17.48 27.82 -11.92
N ILE A 53 -17.36 26.60 -12.42
CA ILE A 53 -17.56 26.30 -13.85
C ILE A 53 -19.00 26.59 -14.27
N ALA A 54 -19.98 26.16 -13.47
CA ALA A 54 -21.39 26.45 -13.73
C ALA A 54 -21.67 27.96 -13.67
N ARG A 55 -21.09 28.68 -12.71
CA ARG A 55 -21.24 30.13 -12.54
C ARG A 55 -20.78 30.92 -13.75
N TYR A 56 -19.68 30.51 -14.40
CA TYR A 56 -19.11 31.21 -15.55
C TYR A 56 -19.51 30.59 -16.90
N GLY A 57 -20.30 29.52 -16.92
CA GLY A 57 -20.73 28.84 -18.15
C GLY A 57 -19.57 28.28 -18.98
N LEU A 58 -18.50 27.82 -18.33
CA LEU A 58 -17.30 27.36 -19.03
C LEU A 58 -17.51 25.97 -19.63
N ALA A 59 -17.08 25.79 -20.88
CA ALA A 59 -17.03 24.48 -21.53
C ALA A 59 -15.81 23.69 -21.03
N VAL A 60 -15.88 23.15 -19.81
CA VAL A 60 -14.81 22.42 -19.13
C VAL A 60 -15.30 21.06 -18.66
N THR A 61 -14.55 20.00 -18.96
CA THR A 61 -14.84 18.66 -18.44
C THR A 61 -14.22 18.51 -17.06
N VAL A 62 -15.04 18.32 -16.03
CA VAL A 62 -14.59 18.08 -14.65
C VAL A 62 -14.70 16.59 -14.35
N VAL A 63 -13.58 15.97 -13.96
CA VAL A 63 -13.49 14.52 -13.76
C VAL A 63 -12.98 14.19 -12.36
N PRO A 64 -13.73 13.41 -11.56
CA PRO A 64 -13.18 12.81 -10.35
C PRO A 64 -12.32 11.60 -10.74
N THR A 65 -11.09 11.51 -10.24
CA THR A 65 -10.22 10.34 -10.49
C THR A 65 -9.87 9.60 -9.18
N GLY A 66 -9.17 8.48 -9.32
CA GLY A 66 -8.62 7.70 -8.21
C GLY A 66 -7.39 8.34 -7.55
N CYS A 67 -6.58 7.49 -6.93
CA CYS A 67 -5.34 7.92 -6.27
C CYS A 67 -4.33 8.36 -7.33
N ILE A 68 -3.75 9.55 -7.16
CA ILE A 68 -2.72 10.06 -8.08
C ILE A 68 -1.32 9.56 -7.64
N GLY A 69 -1.17 9.11 -6.40
CA GLY A 69 0.08 8.55 -5.86
C GLY A 69 1.01 9.58 -5.22
N LEU A 70 0.64 10.86 -5.15
CA LEU A 70 1.45 11.92 -4.55
C LEU A 70 0.86 12.41 -3.22
N CYS A 71 0.74 11.51 -2.24
CA CYS A 71 -0.02 11.72 -1.00
C CYS A 71 0.33 13.02 -0.23
N ARG A 72 1.60 13.46 -0.27
CA ARG A 72 2.03 14.73 0.36
C ARG A 72 1.32 15.99 -0.19
N TYR A 73 0.87 15.92 -1.43
CA TYR A 73 0.27 17.05 -2.15
C TYR A 73 -1.25 16.99 -2.18
N GLU A 74 -1.90 16.04 -1.52
CA GLU A 74 -3.37 16.00 -1.46
C GLU A 74 -3.95 17.22 -0.71
N PRO A 75 -5.11 17.77 -1.14
CA PRO A 75 -5.85 17.46 -2.37
C PRO A 75 -5.13 17.93 -3.66
N ILE A 76 -5.13 17.08 -4.69
CA ILE A 76 -4.50 17.36 -5.99
C ILE A 76 -5.54 17.71 -7.05
N VAL A 77 -5.21 18.71 -7.88
CA VAL A 77 -5.98 19.10 -9.07
C VAL A 77 -5.05 19.20 -10.28
N ASP A 78 -5.36 18.46 -11.34
CA ASP A 78 -4.69 18.60 -12.63
C ASP A 78 -5.55 19.38 -13.61
N ILE A 79 -4.94 20.32 -14.33
CA ILE A 79 -5.61 21.10 -15.36
C ILE A 79 -4.90 20.86 -16.68
N TYR A 80 -5.63 20.23 -17.61
CA TYR A 80 -5.23 20.00 -18.98
C TYR A 80 -5.82 21.12 -19.84
N VAL A 81 -4.96 21.91 -20.48
CA VAL A 81 -5.35 23.01 -21.38
C VAL A 81 -4.99 22.62 -22.82
N PRO A 82 -5.83 22.96 -23.82
CA PRO A 82 -5.50 22.76 -25.22
C PRO A 82 -4.14 23.37 -25.61
N GLY A 83 -3.36 22.64 -26.42
CA GLY A 83 -2.04 23.09 -26.87
C GLY A 83 -0.89 22.94 -25.86
N GLN A 84 -1.16 22.50 -24.62
CA GLN A 84 -0.11 22.12 -23.67
C GLN A 84 0.10 20.60 -23.69
N GLU A 85 1.36 20.17 -23.74
CA GLU A 85 1.71 18.74 -23.74
C GLU A 85 1.42 18.08 -22.38
N GLU A 86 1.74 18.77 -21.29
CA GLU A 86 1.56 18.29 -19.92
C GLU A 86 0.45 19.06 -19.19
N ALA A 87 -0.17 18.41 -18.21
CA ALA A 87 -1.09 19.10 -17.31
C ALA A 87 -0.33 19.94 -16.30
N VAL A 88 -0.90 21.08 -15.92
CA VAL A 88 -0.43 21.79 -14.74
C VAL A 88 -1.05 21.13 -13.51
N ARG A 89 -0.20 20.57 -12.66
CA ARG A 89 -0.61 19.95 -11.40
C ARG A 89 -0.51 20.91 -10.22
N TYR A 90 -1.60 21.02 -9.49
CA TYR A 90 -1.73 21.81 -8.29
C TYR A 90 -1.88 20.92 -7.06
N GLY A 91 -1.14 21.23 -5.99
CA GLY A 91 -1.15 20.46 -4.74
C GLY A 91 -1.60 21.26 -3.52
N GLN A 92 -2.11 20.56 -2.51
CA GLN A 92 -2.60 21.10 -1.24
C GLN A 92 -3.69 22.15 -1.47
N ILE A 93 -4.65 21.79 -2.34
CA ILE A 93 -5.66 22.70 -2.84
C ILE A 93 -6.82 22.81 -1.86
N THR A 94 -7.26 24.05 -1.64
CA THR A 94 -8.42 24.41 -0.84
C THR A 94 -9.47 25.08 -1.74
N PRO A 95 -10.73 25.20 -1.30
CA PRO A 95 -11.77 25.95 -2.01
C PRO A 95 -11.36 27.38 -2.42
N GLU A 96 -10.56 28.06 -1.60
CA GLU A 96 -10.08 29.42 -1.88
C GLU A 96 -9.00 29.42 -2.96
N LYS A 97 -8.04 28.49 -2.87
CA LYS A 97 -6.97 28.36 -3.87
C LYS A 97 -7.53 27.99 -5.23
N ILE A 98 -8.50 27.08 -5.30
CA ILE A 98 -9.06 26.64 -6.59
C ILE A 98 -9.84 27.75 -7.29
N LYS A 99 -10.54 28.63 -6.56
CA LYS A 99 -11.15 29.84 -7.14
C LYS A 99 -10.10 30.74 -7.79
N LYS A 100 -8.97 30.96 -7.12
CA LYS A 100 -7.84 31.73 -7.68
C LYS A 100 -7.22 31.06 -8.90
N ILE A 101 -7.06 29.73 -8.87
CA ILE A 101 -6.56 28.95 -10.02
C ILE A 101 -7.52 29.07 -11.20
N ILE A 102 -8.83 28.96 -11.00
CA ILE A 102 -9.81 29.14 -12.08
C ILE A 102 -9.71 30.56 -12.65
N ALA A 103 -9.68 31.58 -11.79
CA ALA A 103 -9.55 32.97 -12.22
C ALA A 103 -8.27 33.25 -13.04
N LEU A 104 -7.11 32.73 -12.63
CA LEU A 104 -5.83 33.03 -13.28
C LEU A 104 -5.48 32.06 -14.40
N HIS A 105 -5.60 30.76 -14.15
CA HIS A 105 -5.15 29.74 -15.09
C HIS A 105 -6.15 29.55 -16.23
N LEU A 106 -7.46 29.44 -15.92
CA LEU A 106 -8.46 29.24 -16.97
C LEU A 106 -8.78 30.52 -17.75
N PHE A 107 -8.92 31.68 -17.09
CA PHE A 107 -9.27 32.92 -17.81
C PHE A 107 -8.06 33.69 -18.33
N ALA A 108 -6.99 33.83 -17.55
CA ALA A 108 -5.81 34.61 -17.96
C ALA A 108 -4.72 33.75 -18.62
N GLY A 109 -4.89 32.42 -18.69
CA GLY A 109 -3.89 31.50 -19.26
C GLY A 109 -2.62 31.41 -18.43
N GLN A 110 -2.63 31.87 -17.18
CA GLN A 110 -1.45 31.95 -16.32
C GLN A 110 -1.53 30.94 -15.18
N PRO A 111 -0.67 29.91 -15.17
CA PRO A 111 -0.53 29.02 -14.03
C PRO A 111 -0.21 29.80 -12.76
N VAL A 112 -0.59 29.26 -11.59
CA VAL A 112 -0.28 29.87 -10.29
C VAL A 112 0.93 29.16 -9.67
N PRO A 113 2.17 29.65 -9.86
CA PRO A 113 3.39 28.86 -9.60
C PRO A 113 3.51 28.40 -8.14
N ASP A 114 3.06 29.23 -7.19
CA ASP A 114 3.08 28.95 -5.75
C ASP A 114 2.27 27.69 -5.36
N TYR A 115 1.33 27.26 -6.21
CA TYR A 115 0.47 26.11 -5.96
C TYR A 115 0.84 24.89 -6.79
N VAL A 116 1.76 25.04 -7.75
CA VAL A 116 2.23 23.95 -8.59
C VAL A 116 3.10 23.01 -7.75
N CYS A 117 2.82 21.71 -7.80
CA CYS A 117 3.65 20.71 -7.11
C CYS A 117 4.48 19.88 -8.09
N GLN A 118 5.55 19.29 -7.57
CA GLN A 118 6.47 18.48 -8.39
C GLN A 118 5.85 17.10 -8.67
N ASP A 119 5.67 16.78 -9.97
CA ASP A 119 5.28 15.45 -10.42
C ASP A 119 6.52 14.56 -10.62
N HIS A 120 6.62 13.51 -9.82
CA HIS A 120 7.71 12.53 -9.92
C HIS A 120 7.29 11.25 -10.64
N ARG A 121 6.04 11.15 -11.12
CA ARG A 121 5.53 9.96 -11.81
C ARG A 121 6.16 9.76 -13.19
N GLY A 122 6.65 10.84 -13.83
CA GLY A 122 7.38 10.75 -15.09
C GLY A 122 8.68 9.94 -15.01
N LYS A 123 9.19 9.71 -13.79
CA LYS A 123 10.37 8.86 -13.52
C LYS A 123 10.00 7.39 -13.24
N GLN A 124 8.72 7.04 -13.28
CA GLN A 124 8.20 5.72 -12.93
C GLN A 124 7.76 4.95 -14.18
N MET A 125 7.77 3.62 -14.08
CA MET A 125 7.18 2.76 -15.10
C MET A 125 5.84 2.25 -14.60
N MET A 126 4.75 2.93 -14.96
CA MET A 126 3.41 2.58 -14.49
C MET A 126 2.78 1.49 -15.38
N VAL A 127 2.55 0.30 -14.80
CA VAL A 127 1.91 -0.85 -15.44
C VAL A 127 0.63 -1.19 -14.68
N ALA A 128 0.73 -1.46 -13.38
CA ALA A 128 -0.41 -1.72 -12.50
C ALA A 128 -1.21 -0.43 -12.21
N LEU A 129 -0.53 0.72 -12.09
CA LEU A 129 -1.13 2.03 -11.84
C LEU A 129 -1.37 2.85 -13.12
N ARG A 130 -1.27 2.25 -14.31
CA ARG A 130 -1.31 2.93 -15.62
C ARG A 130 -2.51 3.87 -15.84
N ASN A 131 -3.65 3.58 -15.19
CA ASN A 131 -4.89 4.33 -15.31
C ASN A 131 -5.16 5.25 -14.10
N SER A 132 -4.39 5.10 -13.03
CA SER A 132 -4.54 5.87 -11.79
C SER A 132 -4.26 7.35 -12.03
N GLY A 133 -5.20 8.21 -11.63
CA GLY A 133 -5.11 9.65 -11.87
C GLY A 133 -5.43 10.09 -13.31
N VAL A 134 -5.83 9.17 -14.19
CA VAL A 134 -6.09 9.45 -15.61
C VAL A 134 -7.57 9.34 -15.97
N ILE A 135 -8.23 8.28 -15.53
CA ILE A 135 -9.64 7.99 -15.83
C ILE A 135 -10.55 8.29 -14.65
N ASN A 136 -11.84 8.44 -14.93
CA ASN A 136 -12.89 8.32 -13.93
C ASN A 136 -13.09 6.84 -13.56
N PRO A 137 -12.81 6.42 -12.31
CA PRO A 137 -12.96 5.02 -11.90
C PRO A 137 -14.40 4.52 -11.92
N GLU A 138 -15.37 5.43 -12.02
CA GLU A 138 -16.80 5.11 -12.04
C GLU A 138 -17.43 5.14 -13.45
N SER A 139 -16.61 5.30 -14.50
CA SER A 139 -17.04 5.21 -15.91
C SER A 139 -16.38 4.02 -16.60
N ILE A 140 -17.20 3.04 -16.95
CA ILE A 140 -16.79 1.91 -17.78
C ILE A 140 -16.34 2.37 -19.17
N GLU A 141 -16.94 3.44 -19.69
CA GLU A 141 -16.62 4.00 -20.99
C GLU A 141 -15.22 4.62 -21.01
N GLU A 142 -14.79 5.31 -19.96
CA GLU A 142 -13.41 5.82 -19.86
C GLU A 142 -12.40 4.68 -19.75
N TYR A 143 -12.72 3.58 -19.05
CA TYR A 143 -11.89 2.39 -19.03
C TYR A 143 -11.74 1.77 -20.44
N ILE A 144 -12.84 1.64 -21.19
CA ILE A 144 -12.83 1.19 -22.59
C ILE A 144 -12.01 2.16 -23.48
N ALA A 145 -12.14 3.47 -23.25
CA ALA A 145 -11.43 4.51 -23.99
C ALA A 145 -9.89 4.34 -23.89
N VAL A 146 -9.39 3.91 -22.73
CA VAL A 146 -7.96 3.64 -22.51
C VAL A 146 -7.53 2.21 -22.89
N GLY A 147 -8.46 1.38 -23.37
CA GLY A 147 -8.19 0.04 -23.93
C GLY A 147 -8.65 -1.12 -23.05
N GLY A 148 -9.48 -0.83 -22.05
CA GLY A 148 -10.15 -1.83 -21.23
C GLY A 148 -11.05 -2.75 -22.03
N TYR A 149 -11.22 -3.97 -21.53
CA TYR A 149 -11.96 -5.08 -22.14
C TYR A 149 -11.44 -5.61 -23.49
N GLN A 150 -10.42 -4.97 -24.08
CA GLN A 150 -9.75 -5.50 -25.27
C GLN A 150 -9.00 -6.80 -24.97
N ALA A 151 -8.41 -6.94 -23.78
CA ALA A 151 -7.71 -8.16 -23.40
C ALA A 151 -8.69 -9.30 -23.14
N LEU A 152 -9.84 -9.02 -22.52
CA LEU A 152 -10.92 -9.99 -22.39
C LEU A 152 -11.43 -10.45 -23.76
N ALA A 153 -11.68 -9.52 -24.68
CA ALA A 153 -12.16 -9.88 -26.00
C ALA A 153 -11.13 -10.73 -26.79
N LYS A 154 -9.84 -10.36 -26.73
CA LYS A 154 -8.75 -11.19 -27.27
C LYS A 154 -8.74 -12.59 -26.65
N ALA A 155 -8.82 -12.68 -25.32
CA ALA A 155 -8.84 -13.97 -24.62
C ALA A 155 -10.02 -14.86 -25.05
N LEU A 156 -11.21 -14.29 -25.25
CA LEU A 156 -12.42 -15.06 -25.57
C LEU A 156 -12.51 -15.49 -27.04
N PHE A 157 -12.00 -14.68 -27.97
CA PHE A 157 -12.24 -14.87 -29.41
C PHE A 157 -11.00 -15.22 -30.23
N GLU A 158 -9.79 -14.97 -29.70
CA GLU A 158 -8.53 -15.18 -30.42
C GLU A 158 -7.60 -16.17 -29.72
N MET A 159 -7.93 -16.59 -28.49
CA MET A 159 -7.11 -17.49 -27.69
C MET A 159 -7.97 -18.62 -27.13
N THR A 160 -7.35 -19.76 -26.88
CA THR A 160 -7.87 -20.83 -26.05
C THR A 160 -7.53 -20.58 -24.58
N PRO A 161 -8.24 -21.23 -23.62
CA PRO A 161 -7.92 -21.11 -22.20
C PRO A 161 -6.46 -21.45 -21.87
N GLN A 162 -5.90 -22.48 -22.53
CA GLN A 162 -4.50 -22.87 -22.33
C GLN A 162 -3.52 -21.83 -22.88
N GLU A 163 -3.79 -21.22 -24.03
CA GLU A 163 -2.94 -20.15 -24.57
C GLU A 163 -2.92 -18.93 -23.64
N VAL A 164 -4.03 -18.61 -22.98
CA VAL A 164 -4.06 -17.54 -21.95
C VAL A 164 -3.13 -17.91 -20.78
N ILE A 165 -3.18 -19.15 -20.31
CA ILE A 165 -2.31 -19.63 -19.22
C ILE A 165 -0.84 -19.56 -19.63
N GLU A 166 -0.50 -20.04 -20.82
CA GLU A 166 0.88 -20.01 -21.32
C GLU A 166 1.39 -18.59 -21.55
N GLU A 167 0.55 -17.66 -22.02
CA GLU A 167 0.92 -16.24 -22.15
C GLU A 167 1.22 -15.61 -20.77
N VAL A 168 0.38 -15.86 -19.77
CA VAL A 168 0.62 -15.38 -18.39
C VAL A 168 1.88 -16.03 -17.80
N LYS A 169 2.13 -17.30 -18.08
CA LYS A 169 3.33 -18.01 -17.63
C LYS A 169 4.59 -17.48 -18.31
N ALA A 170 4.56 -17.26 -19.62
CA ALA A 170 5.66 -16.70 -20.41
C ALA A 170 6.00 -15.26 -20.00
N SER A 171 5.03 -14.50 -19.47
CA SER A 171 5.30 -13.15 -18.94
C SER A 171 6.26 -13.17 -17.74
N GLY A 172 6.35 -14.29 -17.01
CA GLY A 172 7.09 -14.39 -15.77
C GLY A 172 6.45 -13.64 -14.59
N LEU A 173 5.16 -13.28 -14.69
CA LEU A 173 4.44 -12.64 -13.60
C LEU A 173 4.42 -13.54 -12.35
N ARG A 174 4.90 -12.96 -11.25
CA ARG A 174 4.88 -13.55 -9.91
C ARG A 174 3.85 -12.83 -9.04
N GLY A 175 3.22 -13.56 -8.14
CA GLY A 175 2.21 -13.02 -7.23
C GLY A 175 2.70 -11.82 -6.43
N ARG A 176 1.96 -10.71 -6.52
CA ARG A 176 2.31 -9.41 -5.93
C ARG A 176 1.90 -9.21 -4.47
N GLY A 177 1.18 -10.17 -3.90
CA GLY A 177 0.82 -10.21 -2.46
C GLY A 177 1.94 -10.71 -1.53
N GLY A 178 3.20 -10.75 -1.98
CA GLY A 178 4.36 -11.05 -1.14
C GLY A 178 5.12 -12.33 -1.48
N GLY A 179 4.44 -13.48 -1.53
CA GLY A 179 5.11 -14.79 -1.67
C GLY A 179 5.78 -15.04 -3.04
N GLY A 180 5.46 -14.26 -4.07
CA GLY A 180 6.14 -14.33 -5.36
C GLY A 180 6.00 -15.68 -6.09
N PHE A 181 4.92 -16.44 -5.91
CA PHE A 181 4.69 -17.66 -6.69
C PHE A 181 4.32 -17.33 -8.14
N SER A 182 4.70 -18.17 -9.11
CA SER A 182 4.36 -17.94 -10.53
C SER A 182 2.85 -17.98 -10.75
N THR A 183 2.28 -16.89 -11.29
CA THR A 183 0.84 -16.77 -11.52
C THR A 183 0.37 -17.77 -12.58
N GLY A 184 1.11 -17.89 -13.68
CA GLY A 184 0.78 -18.82 -14.76
C GLY A 184 0.82 -20.29 -14.30
N LEU A 185 1.80 -20.68 -13.49
CA LEU A 185 1.82 -22.04 -12.90
C LEU A 185 0.65 -22.28 -11.94
N LYS A 186 0.25 -21.27 -11.15
CA LYS A 186 -0.92 -21.39 -10.27
C LYS A 186 -2.19 -21.64 -11.08
N TRP A 187 -2.36 -20.93 -12.20
CA TRP A 187 -3.51 -21.09 -13.09
C TRP A 187 -3.50 -22.45 -13.78
N ASP A 188 -2.34 -22.90 -14.28
CA ASP A 188 -2.16 -24.22 -14.90
C ASP A 188 -2.54 -25.36 -13.94
N TYR A 189 -2.10 -25.29 -12.67
CA TYR A 189 -2.48 -26.29 -11.66
C TYR A 189 -3.98 -26.34 -11.40
N SER A 190 -4.66 -25.20 -11.33
CA SER A 190 -6.11 -25.16 -11.14
C SER A 190 -6.90 -25.55 -12.39
N ALA A 191 -6.39 -25.25 -13.57
CA ALA A 191 -7.00 -25.67 -14.83
C ALA A 191 -6.98 -27.19 -14.98
N ARG A 192 -5.87 -27.84 -14.59
CA ARG A 192 -5.70 -29.30 -14.66
C ARG A 192 -6.37 -30.06 -13.51
N ALA A 193 -6.70 -29.41 -12.40
CA ALA A 193 -7.34 -30.06 -11.28
C ALA A 193 -8.74 -30.54 -11.64
N GLU A 194 -9.07 -31.76 -11.21
CA GLU A 194 -10.40 -32.36 -11.39
C GLU A 194 -11.45 -31.64 -10.54
N GLY A 195 -12.61 -31.37 -11.14
CA GLY A 195 -13.76 -30.74 -10.50
C GLY A 195 -14.64 -30.02 -11.51
N ASP A 196 -15.94 -30.28 -11.48
CA ASP A 196 -16.93 -29.64 -12.35
C ASP A 196 -17.05 -28.14 -12.06
N GLN A 197 -16.79 -27.75 -10.80
CA GLN A 197 -16.83 -26.38 -10.33
C GLN A 197 -15.43 -25.89 -9.98
N LYS A 198 -15.09 -24.68 -10.42
CA LYS A 198 -13.85 -23.98 -10.05
C LYS A 198 -14.15 -22.55 -9.61
N TYR A 199 -13.23 -21.95 -8.87
CA TYR A 199 -13.40 -20.59 -8.34
C TYR A 199 -12.20 -19.69 -8.60
N VAL A 200 -12.48 -18.41 -8.86
CA VAL A 200 -11.48 -17.34 -8.96
C VAL A 200 -11.67 -16.37 -7.82
N LEU A 201 -10.63 -16.16 -7.02
CA LEU A 201 -10.66 -15.27 -5.88
C LEU A 201 -9.67 -14.11 -6.07
N CYS A 202 -10.08 -12.94 -5.61
CA CYS A 202 -9.22 -11.78 -5.46
C CYS A 202 -9.04 -11.46 -3.98
N ASN A 203 -7.77 -11.49 -3.55
CA ASN A 203 -7.38 -11.07 -2.21
C ASN A 203 -7.14 -9.55 -2.21
N ALA A 204 -8.09 -8.82 -1.61
CA ALA A 204 -8.00 -7.40 -1.30
C ALA A 204 -8.02 -7.14 0.22
N ASP A 205 -7.54 -8.10 1.01
CA ASP A 205 -7.33 -7.95 2.45
C ASP A 205 -5.94 -7.34 2.73
N GLU A 206 -5.73 -6.12 2.19
CA GLU A 206 -4.50 -5.34 2.34
C GLU A 206 -4.40 -4.80 3.77
N GLY A 207 -4.11 -5.67 4.72
CA GLY A 207 -4.06 -5.34 6.14
C GLY A 207 -2.70 -4.86 6.64
N ASP A 208 -1.66 -4.87 5.80
CA ASP A 208 -0.31 -4.41 6.18
C ASP A 208 -0.33 -2.91 6.54
N PRO A 209 0.15 -2.52 7.74
CA PRO A 209 0.34 -1.12 8.10
C PRO A 209 1.21 -0.39 7.08
N GLY A 210 0.68 0.71 6.55
CA GLY A 210 1.37 1.53 5.56
C GLY A 210 1.23 1.05 4.10
N ALA A 211 0.56 -0.08 3.85
CA ALA A 211 0.20 -0.50 2.49
C ALA A 211 -1.17 0.07 2.09
N PHE A 212 -1.28 0.56 0.85
CA PHE A 212 -2.52 1.10 0.26
C PHE A 212 -2.51 1.06 -1.27
N MET A 213 -1.68 0.20 -1.85
CA MET A 213 -1.55 0.02 -3.30
C MET A 213 -2.74 -0.73 -3.89
N ASP A 214 -3.20 -1.80 -3.24
CA ASP A 214 -4.39 -2.54 -3.67
C ASP A 214 -5.62 -1.63 -3.57
N ARG A 215 -5.76 -0.91 -2.44
CA ARG A 215 -6.81 0.11 -2.29
C ARG A 215 -6.82 1.09 -3.46
N SER A 216 -5.65 1.59 -3.83
CA SER A 216 -5.53 2.62 -4.85
C SER A 216 -5.90 2.10 -6.24
N ILE A 217 -5.63 0.82 -6.54
CA ILE A 217 -6.08 0.15 -7.76
C ILE A 217 -7.60 -0.05 -7.73
N LEU A 218 -8.17 -0.55 -6.63
CA LEU A 218 -9.62 -0.77 -6.53
C LEU A 218 -10.42 0.54 -6.60
N GLU A 219 -9.89 1.60 -6.00
CA GLU A 219 -10.51 2.92 -6.05
C GLU A 219 -10.27 3.63 -7.38
N GLY A 220 -9.18 3.35 -8.09
CA GLY A 220 -8.77 4.09 -9.29
C GLY A 220 -9.03 3.39 -10.62
N ASP A 221 -9.09 2.06 -10.64
CA ASP A 221 -9.28 1.24 -11.84
C ASP A 221 -9.96 -0.11 -11.51
N PRO A 222 -11.18 -0.09 -10.94
CA PRO A 222 -11.88 -1.32 -10.55
C PRO A 222 -12.17 -2.25 -11.75
N HIS A 223 -12.40 -1.69 -12.94
CA HIS A 223 -12.66 -2.48 -14.14
C HIS A 223 -11.46 -3.32 -14.59
N SER A 224 -10.22 -2.88 -14.34
CA SER A 224 -9.04 -3.72 -14.61
C SER A 224 -9.02 -5.00 -13.77
N ILE A 225 -9.58 -4.98 -12.57
CA ILE A 225 -9.66 -6.18 -11.72
C ILE A 225 -10.79 -7.09 -12.19
N ILE A 226 -11.94 -6.52 -12.54
CA ILE A 226 -13.06 -7.28 -13.09
C ILE A 226 -12.64 -7.98 -14.39
N GLU A 227 -12.03 -7.25 -15.33
CA GLU A 227 -11.54 -7.81 -16.60
C GLU A 227 -10.56 -8.96 -16.37
N ALA A 228 -9.58 -8.75 -15.48
CA ALA A 228 -8.57 -9.74 -15.16
C ALA A 228 -9.14 -11.01 -14.51
N MET A 229 -10.11 -10.87 -13.60
CA MET A 229 -10.78 -12.01 -12.98
C MET A 229 -11.65 -12.78 -13.96
N THR A 230 -12.34 -12.09 -14.89
CA THR A 230 -13.08 -12.76 -15.97
C THR A 230 -12.15 -13.55 -16.88
N ILE A 231 -10.99 -12.98 -17.24
CA ILE A 231 -9.94 -13.68 -18.01
C ILE A 231 -9.44 -14.92 -17.25
N ALA A 232 -9.18 -14.78 -15.94
CA ALA A 232 -8.76 -15.91 -15.11
C ALA A 232 -9.83 -17.00 -15.05
N GLY A 233 -11.11 -16.61 -14.94
CA GLY A 233 -12.25 -17.53 -14.97
C GLY A 233 -12.29 -18.32 -16.27
N TYR A 234 -12.15 -17.62 -17.39
CA TYR A 234 -12.08 -18.25 -18.71
C TYR A 234 -10.90 -19.23 -18.82
N ALA A 235 -9.72 -18.80 -18.38
CA ALA A 235 -8.48 -19.59 -18.46
C ALA A 235 -8.57 -20.91 -17.68
N ILE A 236 -9.13 -20.89 -16.46
CA ILE A 236 -9.17 -22.09 -15.61
C ILE A 236 -10.46 -22.91 -15.77
N GLY A 237 -11.47 -22.37 -16.43
CA GLY A 237 -12.81 -22.96 -16.53
C GLY A 237 -13.66 -22.75 -15.28
N ALA A 238 -13.57 -21.59 -14.64
CA ALA A 238 -14.44 -21.20 -13.54
C ALA A 238 -15.56 -20.27 -14.01
N ASP A 239 -16.75 -20.40 -13.43
CA ASP A 239 -17.92 -19.57 -13.73
C ASP A 239 -18.29 -18.61 -12.57
N ARG A 240 -17.61 -18.71 -11.43
CA ARG A 240 -17.86 -17.86 -10.26
C ARG A 240 -16.57 -17.38 -9.61
N GLY A 241 -16.58 -16.13 -9.18
CA GLY A 241 -15.49 -15.56 -8.41
C GLY A 241 -15.91 -14.65 -7.28
N TYR A 242 -14.98 -14.42 -6.36
CA TYR A 242 -15.18 -13.57 -5.20
C TYR A 242 -14.05 -12.55 -5.03
N ILE A 243 -14.41 -11.31 -4.78
CA ILE A 243 -13.47 -10.28 -4.35
C ILE A 243 -13.61 -10.14 -2.84
N TYR A 244 -12.60 -10.60 -2.10
CA TYR A 244 -12.58 -10.47 -0.64
C TYR A 244 -11.95 -9.12 -0.29
N VAL A 245 -12.77 -8.16 0.15
CA VAL A 245 -12.36 -6.79 0.45
C VAL A 245 -12.50 -6.55 1.94
N ARG A 246 -11.45 -6.01 2.56
CA ARG A 246 -11.49 -5.62 3.96
C ARG A 246 -12.56 -4.54 4.24
N ALA A 247 -13.21 -4.60 5.40
CA ALA A 247 -14.29 -3.69 5.76
C ALA A 247 -13.85 -2.22 5.85
N GLU A 248 -12.56 -1.97 6.07
CA GLU A 248 -11.97 -0.64 6.21
C GLU A 248 -11.87 0.12 4.87
N TYR A 249 -12.21 -0.49 3.73
CA TYR A 249 -12.17 0.12 2.39
C TYR A 249 -13.57 0.38 1.78
N PRO A 250 -14.44 1.19 2.42
CA PRO A 250 -15.82 1.38 1.97
C PRO A 250 -15.92 2.03 0.58
N LEU A 251 -14.99 2.93 0.23
CA LEU A 251 -14.98 3.57 -1.09
C LEU A 251 -14.65 2.58 -2.21
N ALA A 252 -13.68 1.69 -1.97
CA ALA A 252 -13.32 0.63 -2.92
C ALA A 252 -14.51 -0.30 -3.17
N VAL A 253 -15.23 -0.71 -2.11
CA VAL A 253 -16.44 -1.53 -2.22
C VAL A 253 -17.50 -0.83 -3.07
N LYS A 254 -17.82 0.43 -2.77
CA LYS A 254 -18.81 1.21 -3.53
C LYS A 254 -18.46 1.31 -5.02
N ARG A 255 -17.19 1.56 -5.35
CA ARG A 255 -16.71 1.66 -6.74
C ARG A 255 -16.73 0.31 -7.45
N LEU A 256 -16.34 -0.77 -6.76
CA LEU A 256 -16.43 -2.13 -7.29
C LEU A 256 -17.88 -2.54 -7.57
N GLU A 257 -18.82 -2.29 -6.66
CA GLU A 257 -20.25 -2.59 -6.87
C GLU A 257 -20.79 -1.90 -8.13
N LYS A 258 -20.47 -0.61 -8.29
CA LYS A 258 -20.83 0.16 -9.48
C LYS A 258 -20.20 -0.41 -10.74
N ALA A 259 -18.89 -0.69 -10.72
CA ALA A 259 -18.17 -1.25 -11.85
C ALA A 259 -18.69 -2.65 -12.25
N MET A 260 -19.01 -3.49 -11.27
CA MET A 260 -19.63 -4.81 -11.51
C MET A 260 -21.03 -4.69 -12.12
N SER A 261 -21.84 -3.71 -11.66
CA SER A 261 -23.15 -3.42 -12.25
C SER A 261 -23.02 -2.98 -13.71
N GLN A 262 -22.11 -2.03 -14.00
CA GLN A 262 -21.82 -1.57 -15.37
C GLN A 262 -21.31 -2.72 -16.26
N ALA A 263 -20.40 -3.55 -15.75
CA ALA A 263 -19.87 -4.71 -16.48
C ALA A 263 -20.98 -5.72 -16.83
N ARG A 264 -21.91 -6.00 -15.91
CA ARG A 264 -23.07 -6.85 -16.19
C ARG A 264 -23.99 -6.23 -17.25
N GLN A 265 -24.30 -4.95 -17.14
CA GLN A 265 -25.15 -4.24 -18.10
C GLN A 265 -24.58 -4.25 -19.52
N MET A 266 -23.25 -4.14 -19.66
CA MET A 266 -22.56 -4.19 -20.95
C MET A 266 -22.26 -5.61 -21.45
N GLY A 267 -22.47 -6.63 -20.62
CA GLY A 267 -22.24 -8.04 -20.96
C GLY A 267 -20.79 -8.51 -20.80
N PHE A 268 -20.00 -7.87 -19.93
CA PHE A 268 -18.65 -8.31 -19.55
C PHE A 268 -18.61 -9.20 -18.28
N LEU A 269 -19.77 -9.35 -17.62
CA LEU A 269 -20.02 -10.29 -16.52
C LEU A 269 -21.41 -10.92 -16.71
N GLY A 270 -21.64 -12.06 -16.07
CA GLY A 270 -22.89 -12.80 -16.11
C GLY A 270 -22.84 -13.93 -17.14
N THR A 271 -23.95 -14.13 -17.86
CA THR A 271 -24.11 -15.26 -18.80
C THR A 271 -23.67 -14.86 -20.21
N LYS A 272 -23.05 -15.80 -20.93
CA LYS A 272 -22.65 -15.66 -22.34
C LYS A 272 -21.91 -14.34 -22.61
N ILE A 273 -20.81 -14.14 -21.89
CA ILE A 273 -20.04 -12.89 -21.86
C ILE A 273 -19.65 -12.47 -23.27
N SER A 274 -19.96 -11.23 -23.63
CA SER A 274 -19.72 -10.65 -24.96
C SER A 274 -20.30 -11.48 -26.13
N GLY A 275 -21.33 -12.30 -25.87
CA GLY A 275 -21.92 -13.21 -26.86
C GLY A 275 -21.18 -14.54 -27.03
N SER A 276 -20.14 -14.81 -26.21
CA SER A 276 -19.44 -16.10 -26.20
C SER A 276 -20.25 -17.20 -25.50
N ALA A 277 -19.75 -18.45 -25.53
CA ALA A 277 -20.33 -19.55 -24.75
C ALA A 277 -19.96 -19.47 -23.25
N PHE A 278 -18.95 -18.66 -22.89
CA PHE A 278 -18.42 -18.58 -21.54
C PHE A 278 -19.30 -17.69 -20.65
N SER A 279 -19.46 -18.09 -19.38
CA SER A 279 -20.21 -17.34 -18.37
C SER A 279 -19.35 -17.23 -17.11
N PHE A 280 -19.35 -16.05 -16.50
CA PHE A 280 -18.61 -15.80 -15.27
C PHE A 280 -19.23 -14.63 -14.52
N ASP A 281 -19.47 -14.80 -13.22
CA ASP A 281 -19.96 -13.71 -12.37
C ASP A 281 -19.15 -13.56 -11.08
N LEU A 282 -19.23 -12.34 -10.53
CA LEU A 282 -18.46 -11.93 -9.36
C LEU A 282 -19.37 -11.53 -8.19
N GLU A 283 -18.92 -11.85 -6.98
CA GLU A 283 -19.52 -11.36 -5.73
C GLU A 283 -18.45 -10.69 -4.86
N ILE A 284 -18.84 -9.67 -4.10
CA ILE A 284 -17.97 -9.07 -3.09
C ILE A 284 -18.21 -9.77 -1.75
N ARG A 285 -17.13 -10.12 -1.06
CA ARG A 285 -17.16 -10.60 0.32
C ARG A 285 -16.42 -9.60 1.20
N LEU A 286 -17.12 -9.07 2.19
CA LEU A 286 -16.52 -8.13 3.14
C LEU A 286 -15.80 -8.90 4.25
N GLY A 287 -14.55 -8.55 4.49
CA GLY A 287 -13.79 -9.01 5.64
C GLY A 287 -14.34 -8.44 6.95
N ALA A 288 -13.86 -8.98 8.07
CA ALA A 288 -14.31 -8.62 9.41
C ALA A 288 -13.19 -8.09 10.31
N GLY A 289 -12.17 -7.45 9.72
CA GLY A 289 -11.08 -6.78 10.43
C GLY A 289 -10.04 -7.73 11.04
N ALA A 290 -9.67 -8.81 10.34
CA ALA A 290 -8.67 -9.76 10.79
C ALA A 290 -7.54 -9.90 9.78
N PHE A 291 -6.33 -9.42 10.10
CA PHE A 291 -5.17 -9.43 9.18
C PHE A 291 -4.81 -10.83 8.67
N VAL A 292 -5.01 -11.85 9.50
CA VAL A 292 -4.76 -13.25 9.12
C VAL A 292 -5.62 -13.72 7.94
N CYS A 293 -6.75 -13.07 7.67
CA CYS A 293 -7.59 -13.35 6.50
C CYS A 293 -6.93 -12.96 5.18
N GLY A 294 -5.79 -12.24 5.20
CA GLY A 294 -4.93 -12.07 4.04
C GLY A 294 -4.18 -13.35 3.65
N GLU A 295 -4.10 -14.34 4.55
CA GLU A 295 -3.56 -15.67 4.23
C GLU A 295 -4.54 -16.46 3.36
N GLU A 296 -4.04 -17.08 2.29
CA GLU A 296 -4.83 -17.67 1.22
C GLU A 296 -5.93 -18.65 1.70
N THR A 297 -5.62 -19.50 2.67
CA THR A 297 -6.59 -20.49 3.18
C THR A 297 -7.52 -19.91 4.24
N ALA A 298 -7.03 -18.99 5.08
CA ALA A 298 -7.87 -18.27 6.04
C ALA A 298 -8.93 -17.42 5.34
N LEU A 299 -8.56 -16.76 4.23
CA LEU A 299 -9.46 -16.02 3.36
C LEU A 299 -10.62 -16.90 2.88
N MET A 300 -10.31 -18.09 2.35
CA MET A 300 -11.32 -19.03 1.86
C MET A 300 -12.24 -19.49 2.99
N VAL A 301 -11.69 -19.79 4.17
CA VAL A 301 -12.47 -20.16 5.37
C VAL A 301 -13.41 -19.02 5.79
N SER A 302 -12.96 -17.76 5.67
CA SER A 302 -13.80 -16.60 5.94
C SER A 302 -14.94 -16.46 4.91
N ILE A 303 -14.68 -16.69 3.62
CA ILE A 303 -15.74 -16.73 2.57
C ILE A 303 -16.77 -17.83 2.87
N GLU A 304 -16.34 -18.97 3.41
CA GLU A 304 -17.21 -20.06 3.85
C GLU A 304 -18.07 -19.71 5.08
N GLY A 305 -17.93 -18.52 5.66
CA GLY A 305 -18.67 -18.06 6.84
C GLY A 305 -18.13 -18.59 8.16
N LYS A 306 -16.87 -19.05 8.19
CA LYS A 306 -16.20 -19.57 9.38
C LYS A 306 -15.13 -18.58 9.89
N ARG A 307 -14.60 -18.83 11.09
CA ARG A 307 -13.46 -18.08 11.64
C ARG A 307 -12.23 -18.26 10.75
N GLY A 308 -11.57 -17.16 10.36
CA GLY A 308 -10.43 -17.11 9.44
C GLY A 308 -9.16 -17.78 9.99
N GLU A 309 -9.17 -19.11 10.07
CA GLU A 309 -8.04 -19.90 10.53
C GLU A 309 -7.37 -20.63 9.36
N PRO A 310 -6.05 -20.47 9.16
CA PRO A 310 -5.33 -21.16 8.09
C PRO A 310 -5.49 -22.68 8.16
N ARG A 311 -5.52 -23.32 6.97
CA ARG A 311 -5.54 -24.77 6.80
C ARG A 311 -4.12 -25.28 6.56
N PRO A 312 -3.75 -26.45 7.13
CA PRO A 312 -2.52 -27.13 6.75
C PRO A 312 -2.49 -27.42 5.25
N ARG A 313 -1.30 -27.34 4.65
CA ARG A 313 -1.02 -27.72 3.25
C ARG A 313 -0.01 -28.87 3.26
N PRO A 314 -0.14 -29.89 2.40
CA PRO A 314 -1.21 -30.13 1.41
C PRO A 314 -2.57 -30.56 2.01
N PRO A 315 -3.68 -30.49 1.24
CA PRO A 315 -3.76 -30.07 -0.17
C PRO A 315 -3.64 -28.56 -0.37
N PHE A 316 -3.09 -28.15 -1.52
CA PHE A 316 -3.02 -26.74 -1.91
C PHE A 316 -4.36 -26.26 -2.49
N PRO A 317 -4.70 -24.96 -2.36
CA PRO A 317 -5.97 -24.42 -2.84
C PRO A 317 -6.21 -24.56 -4.34
N ALA A 318 -5.13 -24.57 -5.13
CA ALA A 318 -5.22 -24.80 -6.56
C ALA A 318 -5.88 -26.15 -6.91
N VAL A 319 -5.82 -27.14 -6.00
CA VAL A 319 -6.45 -28.45 -6.13
C VAL A 319 -7.71 -28.55 -5.26
N LYS A 320 -7.63 -28.16 -3.98
CA LYS A 320 -8.77 -28.15 -3.04
C LYS A 320 -8.76 -26.88 -2.20
N GLY A 321 -9.50 -25.87 -2.65
CA GLY A 321 -9.60 -24.55 -2.03
C GLY A 321 -10.99 -24.28 -1.47
N LEU A 322 -11.66 -23.26 -2.01
CA LEU A 322 -12.97 -22.81 -1.57
C LEU A 322 -14.02 -23.92 -1.78
N TYR A 323 -14.75 -24.25 -0.72
CA TYR A 323 -15.74 -25.35 -0.72
C TYR A 323 -15.16 -26.71 -1.18
N GLY A 324 -13.85 -26.90 -1.02
CA GLY A 324 -13.14 -28.11 -1.45
C GLY A 324 -12.90 -28.23 -2.95
N GLN A 325 -13.23 -27.18 -3.72
CA GLN A 325 -13.08 -27.15 -5.18
C GLN A 325 -11.76 -26.49 -5.61
N PRO A 326 -11.24 -26.78 -6.82
CA PRO A 326 -10.06 -26.10 -7.34
C PRO A 326 -10.28 -24.58 -7.37
N THR A 327 -9.35 -23.84 -6.76
CA THR A 327 -9.51 -22.40 -6.55
C THR A 327 -8.21 -21.67 -6.80
N VAL A 328 -8.27 -20.65 -7.66
CA VAL A 328 -7.17 -19.70 -7.85
C VAL A 328 -7.41 -18.49 -6.95
N LEU A 329 -6.44 -18.15 -6.11
CA LEU A 329 -6.38 -16.87 -5.41
C LEU A 329 -5.18 -16.06 -5.91
N ASN A 330 -5.44 -14.84 -6.35
CA ASN A 330 -4.41 -13.84 -6.64
C ASN A 330 -4.73 -12.51 -5.95
N ASN A 331 -3.68 -11.71 -5.71
CA ASN A 331 -3.78 -10.38 -5.13
C ASN A 331 -4.22 -9.35 -6.19
N VAL A 332 -4.80 -8.22 -5.76
CA VAL A 332 -5.30 -7.13 -6.63
C VAL A 332 -4.23 -6.65 -7.62
N GLU A 333 -3.02 -6.28 -7.18
CA GLU A 333 -1.95 -5.84 -8.08
C GLU A 333 -1.55 -6.94 -9.08
N THR A 334 -1.65 -8.22 -8.69
CA THR A 334 -1.39 -9.33 -9.63
C THR A 334 -2.40 -9.32 -10.77
N TYR A 335 -3.69 -9.16 -10.45
CA TYR A 335 -4.75 -9.06 -11.46
C TYR A 335 -4.61 -7.79 -12.32
N ALA A 336 -4.24 -6.66 -11.73
CA ALA A 336 -4.06 -5.39 -12.46
C ALA A 336 -3.04 -5.50 -13.62
N ASN A 337 -2.08 -6.43 -13.53
CA ASN A 337 -1.09 -6.69 -14.58
C ASN A 337 -1.63 -7.56 -15.73
N ILE A 338 -2.67 -8.39 -15.52
CA ILE A 338 -3.14 -9.38 -16.50
C ILE A 338 -3.63 -8.72 -17.81
N PRO A 339 -4.53 -7.71 -17.81
CA PRO A 339 -5.07 -7.18 -19.05
C PRO A 339 -3.97 -6.57 -19.92
N ILE A 340 -3.04 -5.83 -19.32
CA ILE A 340 -1.97 -5.18 -20.07
C ILE A 340 -0.93 -6.18 -20.61
N ILE A 341 -0.67 -7.27 -19.89
CA ILE A 341 0.15 -8.39 -20.37
C ILE A 341 -0.49 -9.00 -21.63
N LEU A 342 -1.77 -9.38 -21.60
CA LEU A 342 -2.41 -10.01 -22.77
C LEU A 342 -2.51 -9.05 -23.97
N ARG A 343 -2.63 -7.75 -23.72
CA ARG A 343 -2.76 -6.73 -24.75
C ARG A 343 -1.44 -6.38 -25.44
N ARG A 344 -0.33 -6.37 -24.70
CA ARG A 344 1.02 -6.03 -25.22
C ARG A 344 1.91 -7.24 -25.48
N GLY A 345 1.56 -8.40 -24.94
CA GLY A 345 2.31 -9.64 -25.03
C GLY A 345 3.23 -9.88 -23.83
N ALA A 346 3.47 -11.16 -23.56
CA ALA A 346 4.36 -11.67 -22.52
C ALA A 346 5.81 -11.20 -22.69
N SER A 347 6.28 -11.09 -23.94
CA SER A 347 7.63 -10.60 -24.27
C SER A 347 7.82 -9.14 -23.86
N TRP A 348 6.78 -8.31 -24.01
CA TRP A 348 6.83 -6.93 -23.54
C TRP A 348 7.01 -6.88 -22.02
N PHE A 349 6.21 -7.64 -21.27
CA PHE A 349 6.29 -7.61 -19.80
C PHE A 349 7.60 -8.21 -19.25
N SER A 350 8.11 -9.27 -19.89
CA SER A 350 9.35 -9.93 -19.48
C SER A 350 10.63 -9.20 -19.93
N SER A 351 10.50 -8.19 -20.81
CA SER A 351 11.62 -7.35 -21.26
C SER A 351 12.18 -6.41 -20.19
N PHE A 352 11.43 -6.18 -19.10
CA PHE A 352 11.86 -5.41 -17.95
C PHE A 352 11.76 -6.21 -16.65
N GLY A 353 12.57 -5.83 -15.67
CA GLY A 353 12.80 -6.60 -14.44
C GLY A 353 14.14 -7.34 -14.46
N THR A 354 14.35 -8.21 -13.48
CA THR A 354 15.54 -9.07 -13.41
C THR A 354 15.32 -10.39 -14.14
N GLU A 355 16.29 -11.31 -14.12
CA GLU A 355 16.12 -12.65 -14.71
C GLU A 355 14.94 -13.41 -14.09
N LYS A 356 14.82 -13.39 -12.76
CA LYS A 356 13.82 -14.15 -11.98
C LYS A 356 12.63 -13.33 -11.49
N SER A 357 12.72 -12.00 -11.58
CA SER A 357 11.69 -11.07 -11.11
C SER A 357 11.31 -10.12 -12.24
N LYS A 358 10.35 -10.54 -13.07
CA LYS A 358 9.85 -9.77 -14.22
C LYS A 358 8.86 -8.69 -13.82
N GLY A 359 8.75 -7.67 -14.66
CA GLY A 359 7.74 -6.64 -14.55
C GLY A 359 8.09 -5.51 -13.57
N THR A 360 7.04 -4.87 -13.08
CA THR A 360 7.11 -3.80 -12.08
C THR A 360 6.53 -4.23 -10.73
N LYS A 361 6.77 -3.42 -9.71
CA LYS A 361 6.16 -3.50 -8.38
C LYS A 361 5.72 -2.13 -7.91
N VAL A 362 4.51 -2.06 -7.35
CA VAL A 362 4.03 -0.88 -6.65
C VAL A 362 4.52 -0.89 -5.19
N PHE A 363 5.06 0.24 -4.74
CA PHE A 363 5.41 0.48 -3.33
C PHE A 363 4.61 1.62 -2.75
N ALA A 364 4.14 1.42 -1.52
CA ALA A 364 3.65 2.48 -0.66
C ALA A 364 4.81 3.05 0.16
N LEU A 365 5.35 4.18 -0.31
CA LEU A 365 6.52 4.84 0.26
C LEU A 365 6.10 5.75 1.43
N GLY A 366 6.59 5.43 2.63
CA GLY A 366 6.27 6.14 3.87
C GLY A 366 7.48 6.29 4.81
N GLY A 367 7.21 6.77 6.02
CA GLY A 367 8.24 7.03 7.03
C GLY A 367 8.94 8.39 6.85
N ASN A 368 10.22 8.44 7.17
CA ASN A 368 11.05 9.65 7.15
C ASN A 368 11.54 9.97 5.72
N ILE A 369 10.61 10.38 4.86
CA ILE A 369 10.87 10.60 3.41
C ILE A 369 10.20 11.88 2.91
N HIS A 370 10.79 12.57 1.93
CA HIS A 370 10.23 13.80 1.36
C HIS A 370 8.97 13.54 0.53
N HIS A 371 8.97 12.61 -0.40
CA HIS A 371 7.83 12.33 -1.27
C HIS A 371 7.14 11.04 -0.82
N THR A 372 6.12 11.17 0.04
CA THR A 372 5.27 10.05 0.45
C THR A 372 4.18 9.78 -0.57
N GLY A 373 3.84 8.51 -0.76
CA GLY A 373 2.77 8.11 -1.67
C GLY A 373 3.01 6.76 -2.33
N LEU A 374 2.53 6.61 -3.56
CA LEU A 374 2.75 5.41 -4.37
C LEU A 374 3.82 5.67 -5.40
N ILE A 375 4.69 4.68 -5.56
CA ILE A 375 5.64 4.61 -6.65
C ILE A 375 5.53 3.24 -7.32
N GLU A 376 5.65 3.19 -8.64
CA GLU A 376 5.75 1.95 -9.40
C GLU A 376 7.12 1.87 -10.08
N VAL A 377 7.90 0.87 -9.71
CA VAL A 377 9.28 0.72 -10.17
C VAL A 377 9.49 -0.63 -10.84
N VAL A 378 10.45 -0.68 -11.76
CA VAL A 378 10.87 -1.93 -12.39
C VAL A 378 11.55 -2.81 -11.35
N MET A 379 11.24 -4.10 -11.34
CA MET A 379 11.92 -5.06 -10.47
C MET A 379 13.43 -5.00 -10.68
N GLY A 380 14.20 -4.98 -9.60
CA GLY A 380 15.66 -4.81 -9.62
C GLY A 380 16.13 -3.35 -9.55
N THR A 381 15.22 -2.37 -9.48
CA THR A 381 15.59 -0.98 -9.19
C THR A 381 16.31 -0.90 -7.84
N PRO A 382 17.49 -0.24 -7.73
CA PRO A 382 18.19 -0.11 -6.45
C PRO A 382 17.37 0.67 -5.42
N LEU A 383 17.45 0.26 -4.15
CA LEU A 383 16.75 0.95 -3.05
C LEU A 383 17.18 2.42 -2.91
N ARG A 384 18.45 2.74 -3.21
CA ARG A 384 18.95 4.13 -3.25
C ARG A 384 18.16 4.99 -4.22
N HIS A 385 17.91 4.49 -5.43
CA HIS A 385 17.16 5.22 -6.46
C HIS A 385 15.73 5.49 -5.98
N VAL A 386 15.09 4.48 -5.38
CA VAL A 386 13.76 4.62 -4.79
C VAL A 386 13.74 5.72 -3.71
N ILE A 387 14.70 5.72 -2.79
CA ILE A 387 14.72 6.66 -1.66
C ILE A 387 15.08 8.08 -2.11
N TYR A 388 16.15 8.26 -2.88
CA TYR A 388 16.67 9.59 -3.17
C TYR A 388 16.09 10.21 -4.45
N ASP A 389 15.91 9.43 -5.51
CA ASP A 389 15.51 9.98 -6.82
C ASP A 389 13.99 10.08 -6.98
N LEU A 390 13.26 9.12 -6.42
CA LEU A 390 11.79 9.10 -6.39
C LEU A 390 11.24 9.65 -5.07
N GLY A 391 11.82 9.23 -3.94
CA GLY A 391 11.40 9.65 -2.59
C GLY A 391 11.93 11.02 -2.15
N GLY A 392 12.90 11.60 -2.86
CA GLY A 392 13.47 12.91 -2.54
C GLY A 392 14.35 12.93 -1.28
N GLY A 393 14.73 11.75 -0.76
CA GLY A 393 15.63 11.61 0.38
C GLY A 393 14.98 11.87 1.75
N ILE A 394 15.83 11.93 2.76
CA ILE A 394 15.42 12.05 4.17
C ILE A 394 15.22 13.52 4.57
N PRO A 395 14.07 13.87 5.19
CA PRO A 395 13.80 15.22 5.65
C PRO A 395 14.89 15.80 6.56
N GLY A 396 15.23 17.07 6.32
CA GLY A 396 16.18 17.82 7.14
C GLY A 396 17.65 17.44 6.93
N GLY A 397 17.98 16.73 5.84
CA GLY A 397 19.36 16.35 5.52
C GLY A 397 19.94 15.29 6.46
N LYS A 398 19.08 14.60 7.22
CA LYS A 398 19.47 13.50 8.10
C LYS A 398 19.93 12.28 7.32
N LYS A 399 20.62 11.37 8.00
CA LYS A 399 21.11 10.14 7.37
C LYS A 399 20.02 9.07 7.30
N PHE A 400 20.00 8.36 6.17
CA PHE A 400 19.25 7.11 6.04
C PHE A 400 19.86 6.05 6.97
N LYS A 401 19.02 5.37 7.74
CA LYS A 401 19.43 4.30 8.65
C LYS A 401 19.02 2.94 8.14
N ALA A 402 17.74 2.79 7.81
CA ALA A 402 17.17 1.54 7.35
C ALA A 402 15.87 1.76 6.56
N ALA A 403 15.48 0.76 5.77
CA ALA A 403 14.15 0.64 5.21
C ALA A 403 13.52 -0.68 5.65
N GLN A 404 12.26 -0.63 6.07
CA GLN A 404 11.46 -1.84 6.31
C GLN A 404 10.64 -2.13 5.05
N THR A 405 10.74 -3.35 4.54
CA THR A 405 9.89 -3.86 3.45
C THR A 405 9.17 -5.10 3.88
N GLY A 406 7.98 -5.32 3.34
CA GLY A 406 7.22 -6.54 3.55
C GLY A 406 6.23 -6.51 4.72
N GLY A 407 5.84 -5.31 5.16
CA GLY A 407 4.89 -5.13 6.25
C GLY A 407 5.45 -5.52 7.63
N PRO A 408 4.58 -5.85 8.60
CA PRO A 408 4.95 -6.20 9.97
C PRO A 408 5.76 -7.49 10.07
N SER A 409 5.57 -8.40 9.13
CA SER A 409 6.34 -9.66 9.06
C SER A 409 7.58 -9.55 8.16
N GLY A 410 7.88 -8.35 7.68
CA GLY A 410 9.06 -8.05 6.89
C GLY A 410 10.31 -7.81 7.73
N GLY A 411 11.45 -7.58 7.07
CA GLY A 411 12.72 -7.26 7.73
C GLY A 411 13.26 -5.87 7.37
N CYS A 412 14.27 -5.44 8.13
CA CYS A 412 14.96 -4.18 7.92
C CYS A 412 16.19 -4.34 7.01
N ILE A 413 16.29 -3.47 5.99
CA ILE A 413 17.45 -3.31 5.11
C ILE A 413 18.27 -2.13 5.63
N PRO A 414 19.50 -2.33 6.16
CA PRO A 414 20.30 -1.24 6.70
C PRO A 414 20.98 -0.41 5.60
N ALA A 415 21.47 0.77 5.96
CA ALA A 415 22.17 1.69 5.05
C ALA A 415 23.32 1.06 4.25
N ALA A 416 24.00 0.05 4.80
CA ALA A 416 25.07 -0.68 4.11
C ALA A 416 24.60 -1.42 2.84
N TYR A 417 23.31 -1.75 2.73
CA TYR A 417 22.71 -2.46 1.60
C TYR A 417 21.72 -1.58 0.81
N ILE A 418 21.86 -0.26 0.88
CA ILE A 418 20.96 0.65 0.15
C ILE A 418 21.08 0.51 -1.38
N ASP A 419 22.21 0.02 -1.89
CA ASP A 419 22.41 -0.21 -3.32
C ASP A 419 21.86 -1.55 -3.81
N THR A 420 21.28 -2.36 -2.92
CA THR A 420 20.69 -3.64 -3.29
C THR A 420 19.49 -3.44 -4.22
N ALA A 421 19.47 -4.23 -5.29
CA ALA A 421 18.37 -4.32 -6.23
C ALA A 421 17.12 -4.87 -5.55
N ILE A 422 15.98 -4.19 -5.72
CA ILE A 422 14.71 -4.61 -5.11
C ILE A 422 14.07 -5.71 -5.98
N ASP A 423 14.31 -6.97 -5.61
CA ASP A 423 13.66 -8.15 -6.17
C ASP A 423 13.42 -9.21 -5.08
N TYR A 424 12.71 -10.30 -5.40
CA TYR A 424 12.33 -11.29 -4.39
C TYR A 424 13.55 -11.98 -3.76
N GLU A 425 14.56 -12.27 -4.57
CA GLU A 425 15.73 -13.05 -4.15
C GLU A 425 16.63 -12.23 -3.22
N ASN A 426 17.01 -11.03 -3.64
CA ASN A 426 17.89 -10.15 -2.87
C ASN A 426 17.26 -9.72 -1.53
N LEU A 427 15.95 -9.47 -1.50
CA LEU A 427 15.26 -9.12 -0.26
C LEU A 427 15.25 -10.26 0.75
N LEU A 428 15.04 -11.50 0.28
CA LEU A 428 15.07 -12.69 1.14
C LEU A 428 16.46 -12.93 1.74
N GLU A 429 17.53 -12.75 0.96
CA GLU A 429 18.92 -12.89 1.45
C GLU A 429 19.27 -11.90 2.57
N LEU A 430 18.67 -10.71 2.52
CA LEU A 430 18.82 -9.69 3.55
C LEU A 430 17.96 -9.96 4.79
N GLY A 431 17.14 -11.02 4.81
CA GLY A 431 16.20 -11.30 5.90
C GLY A 431 14.99 -10.37 5.88
N SER A 432 14.68 -9.78 4.72
CA SER A 432 13.47 -9.03 4.46
C SER A 432 12.61 -9.78 3.42
N MET A 433 11.58 -9.12 2.89
CA MET A 433 10.72 -9.68 1.86
C MET A 433 10.02 -8.57 1.09
N MET A 434 9.53 -8.91 -0.11
CA MET A 434 8.72 -8.00 -0.92
C MET A 434 7.41 -7.63 -0.20
N GLY A 435 6.74 -8.63 0.37
CA GLY A 435 5.40 -8.54 0.96
C GLY A 435 4.39 -7.84 0.05
N SER A 436 3.43 -7.13 0.64
CA SER A 436 2.46 -6.34 -0.10
C SER A 436 3.11 -5.16 -0.83
N GLY A 437 4.27 -4.65 -0.45
CA GLY A 437 4.87 -3.45 -1.07
C GLY A 437 4.86 -2.21 -0.17
N GLY A 438 4.53 -2.34 1.12
CA GLY A 438 4.85 -1.30 2.10
C GLY A 438 6.37 -1.10 2.21
N LEU A 439 6.83 0.16 2.10
CA LEU A 439 8.24 0.55 2.20
C LEU A 439 8.37 1.73 3.18
N ILE A 440 8.80 1.45 4.41
CA ILE A 440 8.93 2.45 5.48
C ILE A 440 10.39 2.85 5.63
N VAL A 441 10.69 4.11 5.33
CA VAL A 441 12.03 4.69 5.41
C VAL A 441 12.29 5.22 6.82
N MET A 442 13.45 4.90 7.39
CA MET A 442 13.86 5.28 8.74
C MET A 442 15.18 6.05 8.71
N ASP A 443 15.28 7.05 9.58
CA ASP A 443 16.45 7.93 9.72
C ASP A 443 17.31 7.54 10.95
N GLU A 444 18.42 8.24 11.13
CA GLU A 444 19.36 8.00 12.24
C GLU A 444 18.77 8.17 13.65
N GLU A 445 17.61 8.83 13.78
CA GLU A 445 16.91 9.04 15.07
C GLU A 445 15.91 7.92 15.39
N THR A 446 15.79 6.90 14.54
CA THR A 446 14.85 5.78 14.75
C THR A 446 15.50 4.71 15.62
N CYS A 447 14.79 4.19 16.63
CA CYS A 447 15.28 3.08 17.49
C CYS A 447 14.91 1.72 16.88
N MET A 448 15.89 0.90 16.49
CA MET A 448 15.59 -0.37 15.80
C MET A 448 14.99 -1.44 16.73
N VAL A 449 15.29 -1.36 18.04
CA VAL A 449 14.68 -2.21 19.06
C VAL A 449 13.18 -1.93 19.21
N ASP A 450 12.80 -0.64 19.20
CA ASP A 450 11.40 -0.22 19.30
C ASP A 450 10.62 -0.51 18.00
N VAL A 451 11.28 -0.39 16.84
CA VAL A 451 10.72 -0.83 15.54
C VAL A 451 10.38 -2.32 15.57
N ALA A 452 11.31 -3.16 16.05
CA ALA A 452 11.07 -4.59 16.19
C ALA A 452 9.91 -4.90 17.16
N ARG A 453 9.84 -4.18 18.29
CA ARG A 453 8.74 -4.28 19.25
C ARG A 453 7.40 -3.93 18.61
N PHE A 454 7.31 -2.80 17.91
CA PHE A 454 6.09 -2.29 17.29
C PHE A 454 5.51 -3.27 16.26
N PHE A 455 6.33 -3.80 15.35
CA PHE A 455 5.85 -4.75 14.33
C PHE A 455 5.49 -6.12 14.91
N LEU A 456 6.20 -6.56 15.94
CA LEU A 456 5.86 -7.79 16.64
C LEU A 456 4.56 -7.65 17.45
N GLU A 457 4.33 -6.51 18.10
CA GLU A 457 3.09 -6.18 18.80
C GLU A 457 1.88 -6.34 17.89
N PHE A 458 1.94 -5.73 16.69
CA PHE A 458 0.91 -5.92 15.66
C PHE A 458 0.69 -7.41 15.33
N THR A 459 1.77 -8.17 15.13
CA THR A 459 1.66 -9.58 14.74
C THR A 459 1.09 -10.47 15.87
N VAL A 460 1.34 -10.10 17.13
CA VAL A 460 0.75 -10.78 18.30
C VAL A 460 -0.77 -10.58 18.33
N ASP A 461 -1.22 -9.34 18.13
CA ASP A 461 -2.65 -8.99 18.11
C ASP A 461 -3.41 -9.65 16.95
N GLU A 462 -2.73 -9.81 15.81
CA GLU A 462 -3.29 -10.39 14.59
C GLU A 462 -3.19 -11.93 14.50
N SER A 463 -2.70 -12.58 15.55
CA SER A 463 -2.60 -14.04 15.59
C SER A 463 -3.98 -14.70 15.59
N CYS A 464 -4.25 -15.62 14.66
CA CYS A 464 -5.47 -16.44 14.69
C CYS A 464 -5.58 -17.36 15.92
N GLY A 465 -4.48 -17.53 16.68
CA GLY A 465 -4.45 -18.31 17.91
C GLY A 465 -4.27 -19.83 17.75
N LYS A 466 -4.25 -20.34 16.52
CA LYS A 466 -4.30 -21.79 16.24
C LYS A 466 -3.04 -22.57 16.67
N CYS A 467 -1.84 -22.09 16.34
CA CYS A 467 -0.60 -22.80 16.66
C CYS A 467 0.10 -22.20 17.89
N PRO A 468 0.53 -23.00 18.88
CA PRO A 468 1.25 -22.51 20.06
C PRO A 468 2.52 -21.69 19.75
N PRO A 469 3.37 -22.05 18.76
CA PRO A 469 4.55 -21.24 18.43
C PRO A 469 4.18 -19.80 18.08
N CYS A 470 3.18 -19.58 17.22
CA CYS A 470 2.72 -18.23 16.92
C CYS A 470 2.01 -17.59 18.13
N ARG A 471 0.96 -18.22 18.68
CA ARG A 471 0.11 -17.61 19.72
C ARG A 471 0.86 -17.28 21.00
N ILE A 472 1.74 -18.17 21.45
CA ILE A 472 2.44 -18.03 22.74
C ILE A 472 3.87 -17.54 22.51
N GLY A 473 4.56 -18.07 21.51
CA GLY A 473 5.96 -17.73 21.26
C GLY A 473 6.15 -16.26 20.89
N THR A 474 5.34 -15.72 19.98
CA THR A 474 5.46 -14.29 19.62
C THR A 474 5.18 -13.36 20.80
N LYS A 475 4.21 -13.72 21.67
CA LYS A 475 3.95 -13.01 22.92
C LYS A 475 5.15 -13.03 23.86
N ARG A 476 5.83 -14.17 24.02
CA ARG A 476 7.06 -14.25 24.83
C ARG A 476 8.21 -13.42 24.24
N MET A 477 8.33 -13.35 22.92
CA MET A 477 9.28 -12.45 22.27
C MET A 477 8.94 -10.99 22.53
N LEU A 478 7.66 -10.61 22.46
CA LEU A 478 7.22 -9.25 22.71
C LEU A 478 7.52 -8.82 24.16
N GLU A 479 7.22 -9.67 25.14
CA GLU A 479 7.53 -9.43 26.56
C GLU A 479 9.04 -9.16 26.78
N LEU A 480 9.92 -9.86 26.06
CA LEU A 480 11.37 -9.60 26.10
C LEU A 480 11.73 -8.24 25.49
N LEU A 481 11.16 -7.87 24.35
CA LEU A 481 11.38 -6.57 23.71
C LEU A 481 10.84 -5.41 24.56
N GLU A 482 9.65 -5.56 25.15
CA GLU A 482 9.08 -4.59 26.09
C GLU A 482 9.99 -4.40 27.31
N ARG A 483 10.55 -5.49 27.82
CA ARG A 483 11.51 -5.46 28.93
C ARG A 483 12.78 -4.71 28.55
N ILE A 484 13.34 -4.97 27.38
CA ILE A 484 14.53 -4.27 26.86
C ILE A 484 14.23 -2.76 26.66
N THR A 485 13.12 -2.43 26.01
CA THR A 485 12.72 -1.03 25.73
C THR A 485 12.25 -0.26 26.98
N SER A 486 11.94 -0.96 28.07
CA SER A 486 11.54 -0.37 29.36
C SER A 486 12.67 -0.31 30.39
N ASN A 487 13.93 -0.37 29.94
CA ASN A 487 15.13 -0.34 30.80
C ASN A 487 15.20 -1.47 31.84
N LYS A 488 14.66 -2.65 31.50
CA LYS A 488 14.65 -3.84 32.36
C LYS A 488 15.30 -5.06 31.68
N GLY A 489 15.95 -4.88 30.53
CA GLY A 489 16.64 -5.94 29.81
C GLY A 489 17.73 -6.61 30.64
N GLU A 490 17.96 -7.89 30.41
CA GLU A 490 18.94 -8.71 31.13
C GLU A 490 19.93 -9.37 30.16
N LYS A 491 21.12 -9.71 30.67
CA LYS A 491 22.07 -10.54 29.93
C LYS A 491 21.43 -11.90 29.62
N GLY A 492 21.56 -12.38 28.39
CA GLY A 492 20.90 -13.60 27.93
C GLY A 492 19.58 -13.36 27.18
N ASP A 493 19.03 -12.14 27.19
CA ASP A 493 17.75 -11.87 26.51
C ASP A 493 17.86 -11.93 24.99
N LEU A 494 19.02 -11.57 24.43
CA LEU A 494 19.24 -11.63 22.98
C LEU A 494 19.30 -13.08 22.49
N GLU A 495 20.00 -13.95 23.23
CA GLU A 495 20.10 -15.38 22.92
C GLU A 495 18.73 -16.06 23.02
N LYS A 496 17.92 -15.69 24.03
CA LYS A 496 16.54 -16.16 24.16
C LYS A 496 15.67 -15.70 22.99
N LEU A 497 15.78 -14.43 22.59
CA LEU A 497 15.06 -13.88 21.43
C LEU A 497 15.41 -14.65 20.16
N GLU A 498 16.69 -14.87 19.86
CA GLU A 498 17.14 -15.61 18.68
C GLU A 498 16.64 -17.05 18.68
N GLN A 499 16.74 -17.76 19.81
CA GLN A 499 16.31 -19.15 19.92
C GLN A 499 14.79 -19.29 19.75
N LEU A 500 14.04 -18.38 20.36
CA LEU A 500 12.59 -18.35 20.27
C LEU A 500 12.14 -18.00 18.85
N ALA A 501 12.76 -17.00 18.21
CA ALA A 501 12.51 -16.64 16.84
C ALA A 501 12.66 -17.84 15.89
N LYS A 502 13.80 -18.53 15.93
CA LYS A 502 14.06 -19.72 15.10
C LYS A 502 13.02 -20.82 15.31
N THR A 503 12.62 -21.04 16.57
CA THR A 503 11.60 -22.04 16.92
C THR A 503 10.24 -21.67 16.32
N ILE A 504 9.85 -20.40 16.40
CA ILE A 504 8.58 -19.91 15.84
C ILE A 504 8.58 -20.01 14.32
N GLN A 505 9.67 -19.61 13.67
CA GLN A 505 9.80 -19.72 12.21
C GLN A 505 9.65 -21.17 11.74
N ALA A 506 10.29 -22.11 12.43
CA ALA A 506 10.29 -23.53 12.04
C ALA A 506 8.96 -24.24 12.35
N ALA A 507 8.27 -23.88 13.43
CA ALA A 507 7.13 -24.65 13.95
C ALA A 507 5.75 -24.00 13.67
N SER A 508 5.70 -22.84 13.03
CA SER A 508 4.43 -22.17 12.71
C SER A 508 3.74 -22.76 11.47
N LEU A 509 2.40 -22.89 11.55
CA LEU A 509 1.58 -23.52 10.51
C LEU A 509 1.44 -22.71 9.23
N CYS A 510 1.47 -21.37 9.32
CA CYS A 510 1.21 -20.47 8.20
C CYS A 510 2.31 -19.42 8.05
N GLY A 511 2.31 -18.74 6.91
CA GLY A 511 3.30 -17.72 6.56
C GLY A 511 3.41 -16.61 7.61
N LEU A 512 2.29 -16.19 8.21
CA LEU A 512 2.29 -15.16 9.27
C LEU A 512 3.18 -15.56 10.45
N GLY A 513 2.95 -16.74 11.04
CA GLY A 513 3.77 -17.20 12.16
C GLY A 513 5.21 -17.49 11.74
N GLN A 514 5.44 -17.97 10.52
CA GLN A 514 6.77 -18.25 9.99
C GLN A 514 7.60 -16.98 9.77
N THR A 515 6.96 -15.83 9.54
CA THR A 515 7.63 -14.57 9.20
C THR A 515 7.52 -13.52 10.32
N ALA A 516 6.64 -13.72 11.31
CA ALA A 516 6.51 -12.86 12.50
C ALA A 516 7.85 -12.51 13.19
N PRO A 517 8.85 -13.42 13.26
CA PRO A 517 10.13 -13.11 13.89
C PRO A 517 11.11 -12.30 13.02
N ASN A 518 10.84 -12.11 11.72
CA ASN A 518 11.74 -11.42 10.78
C ASN A 518 12.13 -9.99 11.19
N PRO A 519 11.24 -9.10 11.67
CA PRO A 519 11.66 -7.76 12.10
C PRO A 519 12.64 -7.84 13.27
N VAL A 520 12.48 -8.81 14.16
CA VAL A 520 13.40 -9.05 15.30
C VAL A 520 14.73 -9.63 14.82
N MET A 521 14.69 -10.66 13.98
CA MET A 521 15.90 -11.32 13.48
C MET A 521 16.76 -10.39 12.62
N SER A 522 16.15 -9.61 11.74
CA SER A 522 16.87 -8.66 10.89
C SER A 522 17.47 -7.51 11.70
N THR A 523 16.75 -6.98 12.69
CA THR A 523 17.28 -5.92 13.55
C THR A 523 18.36 -6.42 14.52
N LEU A 524 18.25 -7.64 15.05
CA LEU A 524 19.35 -8.28 15.78
C LEU A 524 20.59 -8.48 14.90
N ARG A 525 20.40 -8.90 13.64
CA ARG A 525 21.51 -9.12 12.69
C ARG A 525 22.27 -7.83 12.38
N TYR A 526 21.57 -6.72 12.11
CA TYR A 526 22.19 -5.50 11.60
C TYR A 526 22.40 -4.39 12.64
N PHE A 527 21.64 -4.41 13.73
CA PHE A 527 21.60 -3.35 14.74
C PHE A 527 21.80 -3.89 16.16
N ARG A 528 22.52 -5.01 16.32
CA ARG A 528 22.82 -5.63 17.62
C ARG A 528 23.35 -4.64 18.66
N ALA A 529 24.22 -3.72 18.24
CA ALA A 529 24.79 -2.71 19.12
C ALA A 529 23.71 -1.83 19.81
N GLU A 530 22.56 -1.60 19.16
CA GLU A 530 21.47 -0.88 19.82
C GLU A 530 20.82 -1.71 20.92
N TYR A 531 20.67 -3.03 20.72
CA TYR A 531 20.17 -3.93 21.76
C TYR A 531 21.13 -3.99 22.95
N GLU A 532 22.43 -4.11 22.69
CA GLU A 532 23.49 -4.12 23.71
C GLU A 532 23.50 -2.80 24.49
N ALA A 533 23.36 -1.64 23.83
CA ALA A 533 23.23 -0.36 24.51
C ALA A 533 21.99 -0.27 25.44
N HIS A 534 20.86 -0.89 25.06
CA HIS A 534 19.67 -0.93 25.93
C HIS A 534 19.87 -1.82 27.17
N ILE A 535 20.64 -2.90 27.04
CA ILE A 535 20.84 -3.90 28.11
C ILE A 535 22.00 -3.54 29.03
N GLU A 536 23.15 -3.19 28.44
CA GLU A 536 24.42 -2.99 29.14
C GLU A 536 24.63 -1.54 29.53
N GLU A 537 24.47 -0.60 28.59
CA GLU A 537 24.64 0.83 28.83
C GLU A 537 23.41 1.50 29.46
N ARG A 538 22.30 0.77 29.57
CA ARG A 538 21.02 1.28 30.08
C ARG A 538 20.62 2.59 29.39
N LYS A 539 20.74 2.61 28.06
CA LYS A 539 20.48 3.79 27.23
C LYS A 539 19.81 3.42 25.91
N CYS A 540 18.95 4.31 25.42
CA CYS A 540 18.46 4.26 24.05
C CYS A 540 19.27 5.25 23.18
N PRO A 541 20.12 4.78 22.24
CA PRO A 541 20.95 5.67 21.41
C PRO A 541 20.14 6.68 20.59
N ALA A 542 19.00 6.25 20.06
CA ALA A 542 18.04 7.05 19.31
C ALA A 542 17.19 7.98 20.21
N GLY A 543 17.18 7.75 21.53
CA GLY A 543 16.41 8.55 22.48
C GLY A 543 14.89 8.44 22.30
N VAL A 544 14.35 7.37 21.71
CA VAL A 544 12.91 7.19 21.49
C VAL A 544 12.22 6.52 22.68
N CYS A 545 12.88 5.52 23.26
CA CYS A 545 12.34 4.72 24.37
C CYS A 545 12.25 5.56 25.66
N LYS A 546 11.01 5.87 26.10
CA LYS A 546 10.71 6.81 27.19
C LYS A 546 11.40 6.45 28.53
N ALA A 547 11.51 5.15 28.82
CA ALA A 547 12.09 4.65 30.07
C ALA A 547 13.57 5.04 30.27
N PHE A 548 14.26 5.39 29.18
CA PHE A 548 15.67 5.81 29.17
C PHE A 548 15.85 7.32 29.13
N LEU A 549 14.78 8.10 29.25
CA LEU A 549 14.83 9.55 29.12
C LEU A 549 14.61 10.23 30.47
N GLU A 550 15.27 11.36 30.63
CA GLU A 550 15.00 12.33 31.68
C GLU A 550 14.76 13.70 31.07
N TYR A 551 13.79 14.41 31.64
CA TYR A 551 13.49 15.78 31.26
C TYR A 551 14.04 16.71 32.33
N THR A 552 14.83 17.68 31.91
CA THR A 552 15.42 18.69 32.78
C THR A 552 15.09 20.08 32.26
N ILE A 553 14.82 21.02 33.17
CA ILE A 553 14.60 22.42 32.80
C ILE A 553 15.94 23.14 32.81
N ILE A 554 16.31 23.72 31.66
CA ILE A 554 17.47 24.61 31.53
C ILE A 554 17.06 25.95 32.16
N GLU A 555 17.56 26.23 33.36
CA GLU A 555 17.15 27.40 34.15
C GLU A 555 17.36 28.72 33.39
N GLU A 556 18.46 28.84 32.64
CA GLU A 556 18.83 30.00 31.84
C GLU A 556 17.82 30.34 30.72
N LYS A 557 17.22 29.31 30.10
CA LYS A 557 16.23 29.47 29.03
C LYS A 557 14.81 29.62 29.58
N CYS A 558 14.60 29.34 30.86
CA CYS A 558 13.27 29.27 31.44
C CYS A 558 12.69 30.68 31.69
N ARG A 559 11.62 31.03 30.97
CA ARG A 559 10.87 32.30 31.20
C ARG A 559 9.92 32.29 32.41
N LYS A 560 9.97 31.25 33.26
CA LYS A 560 9.30 31.20 34.58
C LYS A 560 7.76 31.35 34.54
N CYS A 561 7.12 30.84 33.48
CA CYS A 561 5.70 31.04 33.17
C CYS A 561 4.72 29.98 33.72
N SER A 562 5.21 28.93 34.41
CA SER A 562 4.41 27.83 35.01
C SER A 562 3.61 26.92 34.05
N LEU A 563 3.64 27.17 32.73
CA LEU A 563 2.90 26.37 31.76
C LEU A 563 3.26 24.88 31.82
N CYS A 564 4.55 24.54 31.94
CA CYS A 564 5.02 23.17 32.08
C CYS A 564 4.41 22.45 33.29
N ALA A 565 4.27 23.14 34.43
CA ALA A 565 3.70 22.57 35.65
C ALA A 565 2.19 22.34 35.53
N ARG A 566 1.45 23.28 34.93
CA ARG A 566 0.00 23.13 34.68
C ARG A 566 -0.33 22.01 33.71
N THR A 567 0.54 21.75 32.74
CA THR A 567 0.35 20.66 31.77
C THR A 567 0.78 19.30 32.32
N CYS A 568 1.52 19.23 33.42
CA CYS A 568 2.01 17.96 33.93
C CYS A 568 0.87 17.12 34.54
N PRO A 569 0.52 15.96 33.96
CA PRO A 569 -0.64 15.16 34.41
C PRO A 569 -0.44 14.55 35.79
N VAL A 570 0.82 14.38 36.21
CA VAL A 570 1.21 13.72 37.47
C VAL A 570 1.80 14.70 38.48
N GLY A 571 1.75 16.01 38.21
CA GLY A 571 2.25 17.03 39.13
C GLY A 571 3.77 16.96 39.41
N ALA A 572 4.55 16.34 38.52
CA ALA A 572 5.99 16.13 38.68
C ALA A 572 6.85 17.39 38.48
N ILE A 573 6.26 18.59 38.33
CA ILE A 573 7.03 19.82 38.11
C ILE A 573 6.71 20.81 39.21
N THR A 574 7.72 21.16 39.99
CA THR A 574 7.62 22.09 41.12
C THR A 574 8.26 23.43 40.78
N GLY A 575 7.72 24.51 41.32
CA GLY A 575 8.22 25.87 41.08
C GLY A 575 7.16 26.93 41.36
N LYS A 576 7.60 28.16 41.64
CA LYS A 576 6.72 29.33 41.80
C LYS A 576 6.85 30.22 40.57
N ILE A 577 5.79 30.96 40.23
CA ILE A 577 5.83 32.01 39.21
C ILE A 577 6.96 32.98 39.56
N LYS A 578 7.75 33.40 38.55
CA LYS A 578 8.99 34.20 38.67
C LYS A 578 10.23 33.45 39.22
N LYS A 579 10.19 32.13 39.45
CA LYS A 579 11.36 31.28 39.71
C LYS A 579 11.52 30.17 38.63
N PRO A 580 12.74 29.69 38.35
CA PRO A 580 12.93 28.48 37.54
C PRO A 580 12.16 27.31 38.14
N HIS A 581 11.52 26.52 37.29
CA HIS A 581 10.80 25.32 37.69
C HIS A 581 11.75 24.11 37.61
N ARG A 582 11.50 23.07 38.40
CA ARG A 582 12.28 21.82 38.42
C ARG A 582 11.38 20.63 38.21
N ILE A 583 11.89 19.62 37.52
CA ILE A 583 11.18 18.36 37.28
C ILE A 583 11.66 17.38 38.36
N ASP A 584 10.72 16.83 39.10
CA ASP A 584 10.90 15.70 40.01
C ASP A 584 10.94 14.43 39.15
N THR A 585 12.13 13.85 39.00
CA THR A 585 12.38 12.70 38.13
C THR A 585 11.72 11.42 38.64
N GLU A 586 11.47 11.30 39.95
CA GLU A 586 10.82 10.13 40.53
C GLU A 586 9.32 10.12 40.22
N LYS A 587 8.67 11.29 40.18
CA LYS A 587 7.26 11.42 39.81
C LYS A 587 7.02 11.50 38.30
N CYS A 588 8.04 11.80 37.52
CA CYS A 588 7.90 12.06 36.09
C CYS A 588 7.63 10.76 35.30
N THR A 589 6.47 10.69 34.63
CA THR A 589 6.13 9.59 33.70
C THR A 589 6.76 9.73 32.31
N GLN A 590 7.71 10.65 32.15
CA GLN A 590 8.44 10.91 30.89
C GLN A 590 7.54 11.17 29.67
N CYS A 591 6.33 11.68 29.89
CA CYS A 591 5.34 11.90 28.82
C CYS A 591 5.72 13.00 27.81
N GLY A 592 6.70 13.85 28.12
CA GLY A 592 7.19 14.91 27.21
C GLY A 592 6.24 16.10 26.98
N LEU A 593 5.03 16.10 27.57
CA LEU A 593 4.03 17.17 27.41
C LEU A 593 4.56 18.55 27.84
N CYS A 594 5.40 18.58 28.88
CA CYS A 594 6.02 19.80 29.36
C CYS A 594 6.96 20.42 28.29
N MET A 595 7.73 19.58 27.58
CA MET A 595 8.64 20.00 26.52
C MET A 595 7.89 20.52 25.31
N SER A 596 6.82 19.82 24.86
CA SER A 596 6.04 20.22 23.69
C SER A 596 5.29 21.54 23.89
N LYS A 597 4.84 21.82 25.12
CA LYS A 597 4.18 23.09 25.47
C LYS A 597 5.15 24.21 25.84
N CYS A 598 6.46 23.96 25.92
CA CYS A 598 7.42 24.99 26.31
C CYS A 598 7.68 25.97 25.15
N PRO A 599 7.25 27.24 25.25
CA PRO A 599 7.32 28.19 24.13
C PRO A 599 8.74 28.67 23.85
N VAL A 600 9.65 28.53 24.83
CA VAL A 600 11.05 28.94 24.75
C VAL A 600 12.01 27.75 24.66
N LYS A 601 11.47 26.53 24.46
CA LYS A 601 12.26 25.28 24.37
C LYS A 601 13.29 25.13 25.50
N ALA A 602 12.90 25.50 26.72
CA ALA A 602 13.75 25.48 27.92
C ALA A 602 13.80 24.10 28.61
N ILE A 603 13.14 23.09 28.06
CA ILE A 603 13.18 21.72 28.59
C ILE A 603 14.09 20.89 27.69
N ALA A 604 15.16 20.36 28.27
CA ALA A 604 16.05 19.41 27.63
C ALA A 604 15.57 17.99 27.90
N LYS A 605 15.63 17.16 26.86
CA LYS A 605 15.50 15.71 26.93
C LYS A 605 16.91 15.13 26.94
N ARG A 606 17.26 14.36 27.96
CA ARG A 606 18.58 13.75 28.15
C ARG A 606 18.42 12.24 28.40
N PRO A 607 19.45 11.43 28.11
CA PRO A 607 19.49 10.06 28.62
C PRO A 607 19.43 10.06 30.14
N LYS A 608 18.69 9.10 30.71
CA LYS A 608 18.67 8.82 32.14
C LYS A 608 20.06 8.33 32.55
N GLN A 609 20.65 8.96 33.56
CA GLN A 609 21.96 8.58 34.10
C GLN A 609 21.84 7.42 35.08
#